data_AF-A0A814ZWY8-F1
#
_entry.id   AF-A0A814ZWY8-F1
#
_cell.length_a   1.000
_cell.length_b   1.000
_cell.length_c   1.000
_cell.angle_alpha   90.00
_cell.angle_beta   90.00
_cell.angle_gamma   90.00
#
_symmetry.space_group_name_H-M   'P 1'
#
loop_
_entity.id
_entity.type
_entity.pdbx_description
1 polymer ?
#
loop_
_entity_poly.entity_id
_entity_poly.type
_entity_poly.pdbx_seq_one_letter_code
_entity_poly.pdbx_strand_id
1 'polypeptide(L)'
;MDGHAAGDIPEAFNLLDTDHSGTIDMDELAAFKIDVMYDVESYLHKQIDDSWIALLVIAILILISSIITITVLCLLWRRHQQRIQVTNENPFLNNKSNRNRPLPVQQFNHCQSRLYETQKLQVFIPPSMDDTTERSLDEIHTRFKPRNDSQYVHQFCPSTSKAYF
;
A
#
# COMPACT_ATOMS: atom_id res chain seq x y z
N MET A 1 31.35 38.84 22.93
CA MET A 1 30.19 39.61 23.43
C MET A 1 29.83 40.49 22.27
N ASP A 2 29.00 39.93 21.39
CA ASP A 2 28.97 40.35 20.01
C ASP A 2 27.82 41.35 19.89
N GLY A 3 28.19 42.63 19.85
CA GLY A 3 27.31 43.78 19.81
C GLY A 3 26.62 43.91 18.45
N HIS A 4 25.63 43.07 18.20
CA HIS A 4 24.83 43.10 16.97
C HIS A 4 23.72 44.16 16.96
N ALA A 5 23.49 44.91 18.04
CA ALA A 5 22.33 45.81 18.12
C ALA A 5 22.54 47.22 17.52
N ALA A 6 23.78 47.61 17.16
CA ALA A 6 24.08 48.98 16.75
C ALA A 6 24.04 49.22 15.23
N GLY A 7 24.10 48.15 14.42
CA GLY A 7 24.07 48.23 12.96
C GLY A 7 22.67 48.34 12.36
N ASP A 8 21.65 47.87 13.09
CA ASP A 8 20.29 47.71 12.54
C ASP A 8 19.41 48.97 12.76
N ILE A 9 19.80 49.84 13.70
CA ILE A 9 19.05 51.06 14.02
C ILE A 9 19.11 52.09 12.88
N PRO A 10 20.28 52.38 12.26
CA PRO A 10 20.35 53.30 11.13
C PRO A 10 19.58 52.78 9.90
N GLU A 11 19.58 51.47 9.68
CA GLU A 11 18.88 50.86 8.56
C GLU A 11 17.36 50.91 8.75
N ALA A 12 16.87 50.56 9.94
CA ALA A 12 15.45 50.68 10.27
C ALA A 12 14.97 52.14 10.23
N PHE A 13 15.81 53.08 10.64
CA PHE A 13 15.50 54.51 10.56
C PHE A 13 15.37 54.97 9.11
N ASN A 14 16.29 54.60 8.23
CA ASN A 14 16.21 54.92 6.80
C ASN A 14 14.99 54.28 6.10
N LEU A 15 14.49 53.16 6.63
CA LEU A 15 13.28 52.51 6.12
C LEU A 15 12.00 53.27 6.54
N LEU A 16 12.01 53.86 7.73
CA LEU A 16 10.90 54.62 8.31
C LEU A 16 10.84 56.07 7.80
N ASP A 17 11.99 56.74 7.75
CA ASP A 17 12.17 58.13 7.29
C ASP A 17 12.23 58.19 5.77
N THR A 18 11.06 58.09 5.15
CA THR A 18 10.86 58.05 3.70
C THR A 18 11.14 59.39 3.03
N ASP A 19 10.93 60.49 3.75
CA ASP A 19 11.20 61.84 3.23
C ASP A 19 12.63 62.33 3.50
N HIS A 20 13.41 61.53 4.25
CA HIS A 20 14.79 61.80 4.64
C HIS A 20 14.95 63.12 5.42
N SER A 21 13.93 63.49 6.19
CA SER A 21 13.94 64.69 7.03
C SER A 21 14.86 64.55 8.25
N GLY A 22 15.26 63.33 8.59
CA GLY A 22 16.02 63.02 9.80
C GLY A 22 15.13 62.91 11.04
N THR A 23 13.80 62.91 10.89
CA THR A 23 12.83 62.74 11.96
C THR A 23 11.66 61.90 11.47
N ILE A 24 11.24 60.90 12.25
CA ILE A 24 10.06 60.09 11.90
C ILE A 24 8.80 60.83 12.34
N ASP A 25 7.92 61.13 11.39
CA ASP A 25 6.62 61.72 11.68
C ASP A 25 5.54 60.65 11.98
N MET A 26 4.34 61.11 12.35
CA MET A 26 3.24 60.19 12.68
C MET A 26 2.65 59.50 11.45
N ASP A 27 2.80 60.08 10.26
CA ASP A 27 2.24 59.54 9.02
C ASP A 27 3.13 58.40 8.49
N GLU A 28 4.45 58.58 8.54
CA GLU A 28 5.47 57.57 8.28
C GLU A 28 5.36 56.39 9.25
N LEU A 29 5.19 56.68 10.56
CA LEU A 29 4.98 55.65 11.55
C LEU A 29 3.66 54.88 11.33
N ALA A 30 2.60 55.56 10.92
CA ALA A 30 1.32 54.93 10.59
C ALA A 30 1.41 54.05 9.35
N ALA A 31 2.12 54.50 8.31
CA ALA A 31 2.36 53.73 7.09
C ALA A 31 3.14 52.44 7.39
N PHE A 32 4.21 52.54 8.19
CA PHE A 32 5.00 51.37 8.60
C PHE A 32 4.18 50.36 9.41
N LYS A 33 3.32 50.84 10.33
CA LYS A 33 2.46 49.96 11.10
C LYS A 33 1.49 49.17 10.21
N ILE A 34 0.95 49.80 9.17
CA ILE A 34 0.05 49.14 8.22
C ILE A 34 0.81 48.07 7.43
N ASP A 35 2.00 48.40 6.93
CA ASP A 35 2.85 47.48 6.16
C ASP A 35 3.21 46.22 6.96
N VAL A 36 3.69 46.40 8.19
CA VAL A 36 4.02 45.28 9.11
C VAL A 36 2.77 44.45 9.44
N MET A 37 1.60 45.07 9.58
CA MET A 37 0.37 44.34 9.90
C MET A 37 -0.09 43.45 8.74
N TYR A 38 0.00 43.93 7.50
CA TYR A 38 -0.30 43.14 6.30
C TYR A 38 0.69 41.98 6.13
N ASP A 39 1.97 42.21 6.39
CA ASP A 39 2.98 41.15 6.29
C ASP A 39 2.71 40.06 7.33
N VAL A 40 2.46 40.42 8.59
CA VAL A 40 2.18 39.43 9.65
C VAL A 40 0.93 38.59 9.35
N GLU A 41 -0.15 39.20 8.85
CA GLU A 41 -1.35 38.45 8.46
C GLU A 41 -1.08 37.48 7.29
N SER A 42 -0.25 37.88 6.32
CA SER A 42 0.12 37.02 5.20
C SER A 42 0.97 35.81 5.62
N TYR A 43 1.89 36.01 6.58
CA TYR A 43 2.73 34.94 7.13
C TYR A 43 1.92 33.98 7.99
N LEU A 44 0.94 34.48 8.75
CA LEU A 44 0.07 33.63 9.57
C LEU A 44 -0.83 32.75 8.70
N HIS A 45 -1.31 33.25 7.55
CA HIS A 45 -2.15 32.47 6.66
C HIS A 45 -1.36 31.35 5.98
N LYS A 46 -0.11 31.62 5.57
CA LYS A 46 0.77 30.65 4.91
C LYS A 46 1.18 29.49 5.82
N GLN A 47 1.28 29.71 7.14
CA GLN A 47 1.68 28.66 8.09
C GLN A 47 0.56 27.64 8.37
N ILE A 48 -0.70 28.01 8.14
CA ILE A 48 -1.85 27.12 8.32
C ILE A 48 -2.00 26.16 7.11
N ASP A 49 -1.52 26.56 5.93
CA ASP A 49 -1.65 25.76 4.71
C ASP A 49 -0.77 24.50 4.69
N ASP A 50 0.35 24.49 5.42
CA ASP A 50 1.19 23.28 5.48
C ASP A 50 0.68 22.25 6.50
N SER A 51 -0.07 22.71 7.50
CA SER A 51 -0.57 21.87 8.59
C SER A 51 -1.68 20.92 8.14
N TRP A 52 -2.59 21.36 7.25
CA TRP A 52 -3.65 20.48 6.75
C TRP A 52 -3.10 19.40 5.82
N ILE A 53 -2.04 19.67 5.07
CA ILE A 53 -1.37 18.67 4.22
C ILE A 53 -0.79 17.56 5.10
N ALA A 54 -0.10 17.93 6.19
CA ALA A 54 0.44 16.95 7.13
C ALA A 54 -0.68 16.08 7.75
N LEU A 55 -1.81 16.68 8.14
CA LEU A 55 -2.97 15.95 8.65
C LEU A 55 -3.58 15.01 7.60
N LEU A 56 -3.65 15.45 6.34
CA LEU A 56 -4.17 14.65 5.23
C LEU A 56 -3.27 13.43 4.97
N VAL A 57 -1.95 13.60 4.99
CA VAL A 57 -0.99 12.50 4.86
C VAL A 57 -1.14 11.50 6.00
N ILE A 58 -1.24 11.96 7.25
CA ILE A 58 -1.46 11.10 8.42
C ILE A 58 -2.77 10.32 8.30
N ALA A 59 -3.85 10.97 7.86
CA ALA A 59 -5.15 10.32 7.67
C ALA A 59 -5.07 9.20 6.62
N ILE A 60 -4.39 9.43 5.49
CA ILE A 60 -4.19 8.41 4.44
C ILE A 60 -3.38 7.22 4.98
N LEU A 61 -2.33 7.45 5.77
CA LEU A 61 -1.52 6.37 6.35
C LEU A 61 -2.35 5.50 7.31
N ILE A 62 -3.22 6.10 8.12
CA ILE A 62 -4.14 5.38 9.01
C ILE A 62 -5.13 4.55 8.20
N LEU A 63 -5.67 5.09 7.10
CA LEU A 63 -6.58 4.36 6.22
C LEU A 63 -5.90 3.14 5.59
N ILE A 64 -4.69 3.29 5.03
CA ILE A 64 -3.94 2.16 4.44
C ILE A 64 -3.65 1.09 5.49
N SER A 65 -3.21 1.49 6.69
CA SER A 65 -2.95 0.58 7.81
C SER A 65 -4.21 -0.21 8.21
N SER A 66 -5.36 0.46 8.29
CA SER A 66 -6.63 -0.19 8.62
C SER A 66 -7.07 -1.18 7.53
N ILE A 67 -6.89 -0.87 6.24
CA ILE A 67 -7.20 -1.80 5.15
C ILE A 67 -6.32 -3.06 5.22
N ILE A 68 -5.02 -2.91 5.49
CA ILE A 68 -4.10 -4.05 5.61
C ILE A 68 -4.51 -4.95 6.78
N THR A 69 -4.79 -4.36 7.95
CA THR A 69 -5.20 -5.12 9.14
C THR A 69 -6.52 -5.86 8.93
N ILE A 70 -7.52 -5.22 8.30
CA ILE A 70 -8.79 -5.87 7.92
C ILE A 70 -8.52 -7.03 6.95
N THR A 71 -7.68 -6.82 5.94
CA THR A 71 -7.35 -7.87 4.94
C THR A 71 -6.72 -9.09 5.61
N VAL A 72 -5.75 -8.89 6.50
CA VAL A 72 -5.11 -9.97 7.25
C VAL A 72 -6.14 -10.68 8.14
N LEU A 73 -7.00 -9.94 8.84
CA LEU A 73 -8.05 -10.52 9.67
C LEU A 73 -9.02 -11.36 8.85
N CYS A 74 -9.42 -10.90 7.67
CA CYS A 74 -10.26 -11.68 6.74
C CYS A 74 -9.57 -12.96 6.27
N LEU A 75 -8.26 -12.92 5.99
CA LEU A 75 -7.49 -14.11 5.60
C LEU A 75 -7.36 -15.12 6.75
N LEU A 76 -7.11 -14.63 7.98
CA LEU A 76 -7.07 -15.48 9.17
C LEU A 76 -8.44 -16.10 9.47
N TRP A 77 -9.50 -15.31 9.35
CA TRP A 77 -10.87 -15.79 9.52
C TRP A 77 -11.20 -16.88 8.50
N ARG A 78 -10.85 -16.66 7.22
CA ARG A 78 -11.04 -17.67 6.17
C ARG A 78 -10.30 -18.96 6.49
N ARG A 79 -9.05 -18.88 6.96
CA ARG A 79 -8.27 -20.05 7.36
C ARG A 79 -8.87 -20.76 8.57
N HIS A 80 -9.44 -20.01 9.52
CA HIS A 80 -10.13 -20.57 10.68
C HIS A 80 -11.38 -21.36 10.28
N GLN A 81 -12.20 -20.82 9.38
CA GLN A 81 -13.39 -21.50 8.86
C GLN A 81 -13.05 -22.83 8.19
N GLN A 82 -11.94 -22.89 7.44
CA GLN A 82 -11.46 -24.14 6.85
C GLN A 82 -11.10 -25.20 7.89
N ARG A 83 -10.56 -24.81 9.05
CA ARG A 83 -10.24 -25.77 10.14
C ARG A 83 -11.50 -26.36 10.78
N ILE A 84 -12.57 -25.58 10.92
CA ILE A 84 -13.82 -26.06 11.53
C ILE A 84 -14.50 -27.11 10.66
N GLN A 85 -14.55 -26.91 9.33
CA GLN A 85 -15.20 -27.87 8.42
C GLN A 85 -14.56 -29.27 8.48
N VAL A 86 -13.23 -29.37 8.55
CA VAL A 86 -12.53 -30.66 8.68
C VAL A 86 -12.89 -31.41 9.97
N THR A 87 -13.26 -30.68 11.03
CA THR A 87 -13.61 -31.31 12.32
C THR A 87 -15.03 -31.88 12.31
N ASN A 88 -15.94 -31.31 11.51
CA ASN A 88 -17.36 -31.69 11.52
C ASN A 88 -17.68 -32.90 10.64
N GLU A 89 -16.81 -33.27 9.69
CA GLU A 89 -17.03 -34.42 8.81
C GLU A 89 -16.52 -35.77 9.35
N ASN A 90 -16.07 -35.83 10.62
CA ASN A 90 -15.78 -37.09 11.31
C ASN A 90 -16.78 -37.38 12.46
N PRO A 91 -18.09 -37.54 12.19
CA PRO A 91 -19.04 -38.00 13.21
C PRO A 91 -18.75 -39.43 13.69
N PHE A 92 -17.90 -40.19 13.00
CA PHE A 92 -17.63 -41.60 13.28
C PHE A 92 -16.69 -41.89 14.45
N LEU A 93 -15.96 -40.90 14.99
CA LEU A 93 -15.07 -41.14 16.13
C LEU A 93 -15.67 -40.81 17.50
N ASN A 94 -16.89 -40.25 17.56
CA ASN A 94 -17.59 -40.05 18.84
C ASN A 94 -18.46 -41.25 19.26
N ASN A 95 -18.44 -42.36 18.52
CA ASN A 95 -19.13 -43.59 18.92
C ASN A 95 -18.15 -44.62 19.50
N LYS A 96 -17.36 -44.22 20.49
CA LYS A 96 -16.51 -45.12 21.28
C LYS A 96 -17.27 -45.64 22.52
N SER A 97 -18.51 -46.08 22.32
CA SER A 97 -19.27 -46.87 23.30
C SER A 97 -20.12 -47.96 22.63
N ASN A 98 -19.59 -48.63 21.61
CA ASN A 98 -20.11 -49.95 21.26
C ASN A 98 -19.03 -50.80 20.60
N ARG A 99 -18.28 -51.53 21.44
CA ARG A 99 -17.45 -52.66 21.01
C ARG A 99 -18.40 -53.76 20.51
N ASN A 100 -18.07 -54.38 19.38
CA ASN A 100 -18.63 -55.62 18.80
C ASN A 100 -19.40 -55.48 17.47
N ARG A 101 -18.80 -54.92 16.41
CA ARG A 101 -19.15 -55.33 15.04
C ARG A 101 -17.92 -55.45 14.14
N PRO A 102 -17.81 -56.51 13.32
CA PRO A 102 -16.75 -56.68 12.33
C PRO A 102 -16.98 -55.75 11.12
N LEU A 103 -15.88 -55.20 10.62
CA LEU A 103 -15.77 -54.23 9.54
C LEU A 103 -16.20 -54.82 8.18
N PRO A 104 -16.99 -54.09 7.35
CA PRO A 104 -16.98 -54.31 5.92
C PRO A 104 -15.84 -53.51 5.27
N VAL A 105 -15.07 -54.22 4.46
CA VAL A 105 -14.09 -53.67 3.52
C VAL A 105 -14.86 -52.86 2.45
N GLN A 106 -14.77 -51.53 2.47
CA GLN A 106 -15.25 -50.70 1.37
C GLN A 106 -14.13 -49.82 0.81
N GLN A 107 -13.59 -50.32 -0.30
CA GLN A 107 -13.14 -49.61 -1.50
C GLN A 107 -12.72 -48.14 -1.36
N PHE A 108 -11.41 -47.94 -1.27
CA PHE A 108 -10.74 -46.73 -1.77
C PHE A 108 -10.85 -46.68 -3.30
N ASN A 109 -11.89 -46.05 -3.84
CA ASN A 109 -11.97 -45.74 -5.27
C ASN A 109 -12.84 -44.50 -5.54
N HIS A 110 -12.60 -43.37 -4.84
CA HIS A 110 -13.19 -42.10 -5.28
C HIS A 110 -12.49 -40.87 -4.68
N CYS A 111 -11.32 -40.51 -5.21
CA CYS A 111 -10.77 -39.14 -5.03
C CYS A 111 -9.65 -38.83 -6.04
N GLN A 112 -9.93 -39.01 -7.33
CA GLN A 112 -8.99 -38.60 -8.39
C GLN A 112 -9.65 -37.80 -9.51
N SER A 113 -10.69 -37.01 -9.19
CA SER A 113 -11.52 -36.33 -10.19
C SER A 113 -11.55 -34.80 -10.10
N ARG A 114 -10.57 -34.14 -9.46
CA ARG A 114 -10.51 -32.66 -9.45
C ARG A 114 -9.10 -32.08 -9.64
N LEU A 115 -8.32 -32.65 -10.57
CA LEU A 115 -7.03 -32.08 -10.98
C LEU A 115 -6.95 -31.70 -12.47
N TYR A 116 -8.09 -31.63 -13.17
CA TYR A 116 -8.14 -31.15 -14.55
C TYR A 116 -9.35 -30.25 -14.78
N GLU A 117 -9.40 -29.12 -14.07
CA GLU A 117 -10.06 -27.94 -14.62
C GLU A 117 -8.95 -26.96 -15.00
N THR A 118 -8.14 -27.40 -15.96
CA THR A 118 -7.24 -26.56 -16.73
C THR A 118 -8.07 -25.45 -17.36
N GLN A 119 -7.89 -24.24 -16.83
CA GLN A 119 -7.79 -23.00 -17.58
C GLN A 119 -8.35 -23.09 -19.00
N LYS A 120 -9.66 -22.81 -19.14
CA LYS A 120 -10.17 -22.24 -20.38
C LYS A 120 -9.72 -20.77 -20.44
N LEU A 121 -8.41 -20.57 -20.54
CA LEU A 121 -7.81 -19.28 -20.86
C LEU A 121 -8.22 -19.01 -22.31
N GLN A 122 -9.34 -18.32 -22.50
CA GLN A 122 -9.64 -17.72 -23.80
C GLN A 122 -8.59 -16.64 -24.00
N VAL A 123 -7.52 -16.98 -24.70
CA VAL A 123 -6.58 -16.03 -25.27
C VAL A 123 -7.39 -15.20 -26.26
N PHE A 124 -7.81 -14.02 -25.82
CA PHE A 124 -8.41 -13.00 -26.67
C PHE A 124 -7.30 -12.47 -27.58
N ILE A 125 -7.28 -12.95 -28.82
CA ILE A 125 -6.47 -12.37 -29.89
C ILE A 125 -7.27 -11.17 -30.40
N PRO A 126 -6.84 -9.91 -30.18
CA PRO A 126 -7.49 -8.79 -30.80
C PRO A 126 -7.35 -8.92 -32.33
N PRO A 127 -8.40 -8.59 -33.11
CA PRO A 127 -8.29 -8.58 -34.56
C PRO A 127 -7.22 -7.56 -34.98
N SER A 128 -6.26 -8.04 -35.77
CA SER A 128 -5.30 -7.20 -36.46
C SER A 128 -6.05 -6.25 -37.40
N MET A 129 -6.08 -4.97 -37.03
CA MET A 129 -6.37 -3.89 -37.96
C MET A 129 -5.13 -3.69 -38.83
N ASP A 130 -5.07 -4.44 -39.92
CA ASP A 130 -4.34 -4.01 -41.10
C ASP A 130 -5.13 -2.85 -41.70
N ASP A 131 -4.60 -1.63 -41.61
CA ASP A 131 -4.19 -0.92 -42.82
C ASP A 131 -3.49 0.42 -42.54
N THR A 132 -2.32 0.55 -43.16
CA THR A 132 -1.71 1.78 -43.69
C THR A 132 -1.28 2.87 -42.70
N THR A 133 -0.05 2.73 -42.18
CA THR A 133 0.88 3.87 -42.24
C THR A 133 2.31 3.36 -42.38
N GLU A 134 2.90 3.54 -43.56
CA GLU A 134 4.33 3.37 -43.81
C GLU A 134 5.14 4.18 -42.79
N ARG A 135 5.88 3.50 -41.92
CA ARG A 135 6.96 4.12 -41.14
C ARG A 135 8.10 3.12 -40.95
N SER A 136 9.14 3.35 -41.74
CA SER A 136 10.55 2.92 -41.62
C SER A 136 10.80 1.58 -40.92
N LEU A 137 10.95 0.55 -41.76
CA LEU A 137 11.81 -0.61 -41.50
C LEU A 137 13.25 -0.11 -41.26
N ASP A 138 13.67 -0.11 -40.00
CA ASP A 138 15.00 -0.54 -39.54
C ASP A 138 15.01 -0.34 -38.01
N GLU A 139 15.62 -1.28 -37.27
CA GLU A 139 15.63 -1.37 -35.79
C GLU A 139 14.27 -1.76 -35.17
N ILE A 140 13.98 -3.01 -34.79
CA ILE A 140 14.63 -3.80 -33.75
C ILE A 140 14.14 -5.25 -33.90
N HIS A 141 14.92 -6.07 -34.59
CA HIS A 141 14.88 -7.52 -34.42
C HIS A 141 16.22 -7.94 -33.82
N THR A 142 16.23 -8.28 -32.53
CA THR A 142 17.01 -9.39 -31.95
C THR A 142 16.93 -9.35 -30.43
N ARG A 143 16.20 -10.32 -29.86
CA ARG A 143 16.45 -11.06 -28.60
C ARG A 143 15.14 -11.45 -27.91
N PHE A 144 14.36 -12.29 -28.59
CA PHE A 144 13.55 -13.28 -27.89
C PHE A 144 14.42 -14.51 -27.62
N LYS A 145 14.58 -14.87 -26.35
CA LYS A 145 14.92 -16.25 -25.94
C LYS A 145 14.12 -16.60 -24.69
N PRO A 146 12.91 -17.18 -24.83
CA PRO A 146 12.22 -17.75 -23.68
C PRO A 146 12.94 -19.03 -23.25
N ARG A 147 13.39 -19.05 -22.00
CA ARG A 147 14.06 -20.20 -21.37
C ARG A 147 12.98 -21.10 -20.76
N ASN A 148 12.71 -22.23 -21.42
CA ASN A 148 11.93 -23.33 -20.87
C ASN A 148 12.77 -24.07 -19.83
N ASP A 149 12.60 -23.74 -18.55
CA ASP A 149 13.09 -24.58 -17.46
C ASP A 149 11.87 -25.05 -16.65
N SER A 150 11.28 -26.16 -17.09
CA SER A 150 10.36 -26.96 -16.31
C SER A 150 11.15 -27.70 -15.21
N GLN A 151 11.27 -27.10 -14.04
CA GLN A 151 11.73 -27.83 -12.85
C GLN A 151 10.54 -28.47 -12.14
N TYR A 152 10.51 -29.79 -12.23
CA TYR A 152 9.75 -30.70 -11.38
C TYR A 152 10.00 -30.37 -9.90
N VAL A 153 9.01 -29.79 -9.23
CA VAL A 153 9.02 -29.72 -7.77
C VAL A 153 8.48 -31.05 -7.24
N HIS A 154 9.41 -31.85 -6.71
CA HIS A 154 9.14 -33.10 -6.02
C HIS A 154 8.11 -32.89 -4.89
N GLN A 155 7.00 -33.59 -5.00
CA GLN A 155 5.98 -33.73 -3.98
C GLN A 155 6.53 -34.60 -2.84
N PHE A 156 6.99 -33.96 -1.76
CA PHE A 156 7.38 -34.63 -0.53
C PHE A 156 6.12 -35.15 0.19
N CYS A 157 5.95 -36.47 0.24
CA CYS A 157 5.05 -37.13 1.18
C CYS A 157 5.71 -37.21 2.56
N PRO A 158 5.14 -36.63 3.63
CA PRO A 158 5.60 -36.90 4.97
C PRO A 158 5.13 -38.30 5.42
N SER A 159 6.08 -39.21 5.59
CA SER A 159 5.84 -40.51 6.25
C SER A 159 5.54 -40.26 7.74
N THR A 160 4.31 -40.52 8.16
CA THR A 160 3.95 -40.60 9.58
C THR A 160 4.54 -41.88 10.17
N SER A 161 5.71 -41.78 10.80
CA SER A 161 6.22 -42.82 11.68
C SER A 161 5.48 -42.75 13.01
N LYS A 162 4.71 -43.79 13.32
CA LYS A 162 4.11 -44.02 14.63
C LYS A 162 5.18 -44.62 15.54
N ALA A 163 5.60 -43.90 16.57
CA ALA A 163 6.31 -44.49 17.70
C ALA A 163 5.27 -44.99 18.71
N TYR A 164 5.30 -46.31 18.96
CA TYR A 164 4.66 -46.94 20.10
C TYR A 164 5.61 -46.84 21.30
N PHE A 165 5.16 -46.25 22.41
CA PHE A 165 5.57 -46.57 23.77
C PHE A 165 4.37 -46.36 24.69
#